data_AF-A0A1E2RVL5-F1
#
_entry.id   AF-A0A1E2RVL5-F1
#
_cell.length_a   1.000
_cell.length_b   1.000
_cell.length_c   1.000
_cell.angle_alpha   90.00
_cell.angle_beta   90.00
_cell.angle_gamma   90.00
#
_symmetry.space_group_name_H-M   'P 1'
#
loop_
_entity.id
_entity.type
_entity.pdbx_description
1 polymer ?
#
loop_
_entity_poly.entity_id
_entity_poly.type
_entity_poly.pdbx_seq_one_letter_code
_entity_poly.pdbx_strand_id
1 'polypeptide(L)'
;MHLETTPDREILLVHWTLIESLQAFKPVIEQLAEKHPNFLRHYCYDEPARDGIRREAHMTTSLVDDAVVVPPMPADNVEYYFCGPKPFMASIYRQLTARGVPAENLHFEFFGPRGALETN
;
A
#
# COMPACT_ATOMS: atom_id res chain seq x y z
N MET A 1 -12.77 -11.98 -8.74
CA MET A 1 -11.90 -11.03 -7.99
C MET A 1 -12.35 -9.62 -8.33
N HIS A 2 -12.23 -8.60 -7.46
CA HIS A 2 -12.72 -7.23 -7.78
C HIS A 2 -12.15 -6.69 -9.11
N LEU A 3 -10.89 -7.08 -9.41
CA LEU A 3 -10.19 -6.84 -10.67
C LEU A 3 -10.92 -7.34 -11.94
N GLU A 4 -11.73 -8.39 -11.81
CA GLU A 4 -12.47 -8.99 -12.93
C GLU A 4 -13.89 -8.40 -13.05
N THR A 5 -14.41 -7.82 -11.97
CA THR A 5 -15.80 -7.31 -11.91
C THR A 5 -15.89 -5.81 -12.15
N THR A 6 -14.78 -5.08 -12.06
CA THR A 6 -14.69 -3.63 -12.34
C THR A 6 -13.44 -3.32 -13.19
N PRO A 7 -13.40 -3.73 -14.47
CA PRO A 7 -12.23 -3.60 -15.32
C PRO A 7 -11.82 -2.14 -15.60
N ASP A 8 -12.77 -1.21 -15.51
CA ASP A 8 -12.54 0.23 -15.76
C ASP A 8 -12.00 0.96 -14.52
N ARG A 9 -11.99 0.32 -13.34
CA ARG A 9 -11.46 0.92 -12.12
C ARG A 9 -9.96 0.68 -12.04
N GLU A 10 -9.18 1.76 -12.03
CA GLU A 10 -7.75 1.70 -11.76
C GLU A 10 -7.50 1.33 -10.29
N ILE A 11 -6.58 0.42 -10.05
CA ILE A 11 -6.19 -0.05 -8.72
C ILE A 11 -4.68 0.11 -8.60
N LEU A 12 -4.24 0.85 -7.59
CA LEU A 12 -2.84 0.96 -7.21
C LEU A 12 -2.60 0.24 -5.88
N LEU A 13 -1.86 -0.86 -5.93
CA LEU A 13 -1.32 -1.50 -4.73
C LEU A 13 0.01 -0.86 -4.35
N VAL A 14 0.12 -0.33 -3.13
CA VAL A 14 1.40 0.08 -2.57
C VAL A 14 1.77 -0.85 -1.42
N HIS A 15 2.91 -1.55 -1.54
CA HIS A 15 3.36 -2.51 -0.54
C HIS A 15 4.70 -2.08 0.06
N TRP A 16 4.67 -1.70 1.34
CA TRP A 16 5.85 -1.40 2.14
C TRP A 16 6.42 -2.66 2.79
N THR A 17 7.72 -2.83 2.67
CA THR A 17 8.49 -3.93 3.29
C THR A 17 9.86 -3.43 3.70
N LEU A 18 10.54 -4.08 4.64
CA LEU A 18 11.86 -3.62 5.09
C LEU A 18 12.92 -3.75 3.98
N ILE A 19 12.94 -4.90 3.30
CA ILE A 19 13.87 -5.29 2.23
C ILE A 19 13.19 -6.26 1.28
N GLU A 20 13.75 -6.44 0.08
CA GLU A 20 13.22 -7.30 -0.98
C GLU A 20 13.01 -8.75 -0.53
N SER A 21 13.91 -9.31 0.30
CA SER A 21 13.81 -10.70 0.74
C SER A 21 12.67 -10.97 1.73
N LEU A 22 12.09 -9.93 2.33
CA LEU A 22 10.93 -10.04 3.22
C LEU A 22 9.61 -9.75 2.50
N GLN A 23 9.66 -9.45 1.20
CA GLN A 23 8.47 -9.17 0.42
C GLN A 23 7.68 -10.44 0.13
N ALA A 24 6.56 -10.59 0.83
CA ALA A 24 5.62 -11.67 0.58
C ALA A 24 4.84 -11.44 -0.73
N PHE A 25 4.39 -12.54 -1.35
CA PHE A 25 3.47 -12.56 -2.49
C PHE A 25 3.94 -11.84 -3.77
N LYS A 26 5.19 -11.39 -3.88
CA LYS A 26 5.70 -10.71 -5.09
C LYS A 26 5.35 -11.45 -6.40
N PRO A 27 5.58 -12.77 -6.55
CA PRO A 27 5.26 -13.46 -7.81
C PRO A 27 3.77 -13.42 -8.17
N VAL A 28 2.88 -13.47 -7.17
CA VAL A 28 1.43 -13.40 -7.37
C VAL A 28 1.03 -11.99 -7.81
N ILE A 29 1.59 -10.96 -7.17
CA ILE A 29 1.30 -9.56 -7.51
C ILE A 29 1.79 -9.22 -8.92
N GLU A 30 3.00 -9.65 -9.31
CA GLU A 30 3.46 -9.44 -10.70
C GLU A 30 2.55 -10.15 -11.71
N GLN A 31 2.15 -11.39 -11.43
CA GLN A 31 1.24 -12.11 -12.32
C GLN A 31 -0.11 -11.39 -12.47
N LEU A 32 -0.61 -10.76 -11.41
CA LEU A 32 -1.84 -9.94 -11.48
C LEU A 32 -1.62 -8.69 -12.34
N ALA A 33 -0.48 -8.01 -12.19
CA ALA A 33 -0.14 -6.83 -12.99
C ALA A 33 0.06 -7.16 -14.48
N GLU A 34 0.61 -8.31 -14.80
CA GLU A 34 0.74 -8.79 -16.19
C GLU A 34 -0.63 -9.07 -16.84
N LYS A 35 -1.59 -9.58 -16.05
CA LYS A 35 -2.92 -9.97 -16.55
C LYS A 35 -3.90 -8.80 -16.62
N HIS A 36 -3.74 -7.78 -15.79
CA HIS A 36 -4.71 -6.72 -15.60
C HIS A 36 -4.05 -5.34 -15.79
N PRO A 37 -4.20 -4.70 -16.97
CA PRO A 37 -3.60 -3.39 -17.25
C PRO A 37 -4.05 -2.26 -16.30
N ASN A 38 -5.24 -2.39 -15.69
CA ASN A 38 -5.76 -1.47 -14.69
C ASN A 38 -5.22 -1.71 -13.27
N PHE A 39 -4.38 -2.74 -13.08
CA PHE A 39 -3.72 -3.04 -11.80
C PHE A 39 -2.27 -2.57 -11.82
N LEU A 40 -2.03 -1.46 -11.14
CA LEU A 40 -0.72 -0.92 -10.87
C LEU A 40 -0.23 -1.40 -9.51
N ARG A 41 1.09 -1.50 -9.38
CA ARG A 41 1.76 -1.83 -8.13
C ARG A 41 3.01 -0.99 -7.95
N HIS A 42 3.27 -0.61 -6.72
CA HIS A 42 4.47 0.08 -6.31
C HIS A 42 5.01 -0.55 -5.02
N TYR A 43 6.30 -0.85 -5.00
CA TYR A 43 6.96 -1.43 -3.83
C TYR A 43 7.86 -0.40 -3.17
N CYS A 44 7.68 -0.24 -1.87
CA CYS A 44 8.50 0.63 -1.06
C CYS A 44 9.34 -0.23 -0.12
N TYR A 45 10.63 0.06 -0.06
CA TYR A 45 11.56 -0.59 0.84
C TYR A 45 12.17 0.43 1.79
N ASP A 46 12.19 0.12 3.09
CA ASP A 46 12.78 1.02 4.09
C ASP A 46 14.30 1.10 3.94
N GLU A 47 14.95 -0.03 3.60
CA GLU A 47 16.40 -0.08 3.42
C GLU A 47 16.82 0.11 1.95
N PRO A 48 18.05 0.63 1.70
CA PRO A 48 18.64 0.65 0.37
C PRO A 48 18.75 -0.75 -0.24
N ALA A 49 18.74 -0.81 -1.57
CA ALA A 49 19.00 -2.05 -2.29
C ALA A 49 20.39 -2.59 -1.90
N ARG A 50 20.47 -3.88 -1.57
CA ARG A 50 21.74 -4.55 -1.33
C ARG A 50 22.53 -4.66 -2.63
N ASP A 51 23.85 -4.83 -2.52
CA ASP A 51 24.74 -4.98 -3.67
C ASP A 51 24.22 -6.06 -4.63
N GLY A 52 24.15 -5.70 -5.92
CA GLY A 52 23.66 -6.57 -6.99
C GLY A 52 22.13 -6.59 -7.17
N ILE A 53 21.36 -5.95 -6.29
CA ILE A 53 19.92 -5.79 -6.48
C ILE A 53 19.63 -4.52 -7.28
N ARG A 54 19.02 -4.69 -8.46
CA ARG A 54 18.54 -3.58 -9.27
C ARG A 54 17.04 -3.36 -9.01
N ARG A 55 16.68 -2.16 -8.57
CA ARG A 55 15.28 -1.74 -8.43
C ARG A 55 14.75 -1.20 -9.76
N GLU A 56 13.49 -1.53 -10.04
CA GLU A 56 12.75 -1.01 -11.20
C GLU A 56 12.07 0.33 -10.88
N ALA A 57 11.48 0.99 -11.87
CA ALA A 57 10.83 2.29 -11.70
C ALA A 57 9.67 2.28 -10.69
N HIS A 58 9.02 1.14 -10.50
CA HIS A 58 7.93 0.93 -9.55
C HIS A 58 8.43 0.46 -8.16
N MET A 59 9.71 0.66 -7.87
CA MET A 59 10.37 0.25 -6.63
C MET A 59 11.18 1.41 -6.06
N THR A 60 10.87 1.85 -4.84
CA THR A 60 11.56 2.98 -4.20
C THR A 60 12.15 2.61 -2.85
N THR A 61 13.18 3.35 -2.45
CA THR A 61 13.60 3.41 -1.04
C THR A 61 12.86 4.56 -0.37
N SER A 62 12.00 4.28 0.60
CA SER A 62 11.30 5.32 1.35
C SER A 62 10.80 4.80 2.69
N LEU A 63 10.90 5.64 3.71
CA LEU A 63 10.28 5.40 5.00
C LEU A 63 8.78 5.66 4.90
N VAL A 64 7.98 5.06 5.78
CA VAL A 64 6.52 5.31 5.82
C VAL A 64 6.19 6.79 6.06
N ASP A 65 7.02 7.52 6.81
CA ASP A 65 6.82 8.94 7.09
C ASP A 65 7.17 9.84 5.89
N ASP A 66 7.78 9.27 4.84
CA ASP A 66 7.87 9.95 3.56
C ASP A 66 6.48 10.04 2.91
N ALA A 67 6.34 11.01 2.00
CA ALA A 67 5.11 11.27 1.28
C ALA A 67 4.51 9.98 0.68
N VAL A 68 3.31 9.59 1.15
CA VAL A 68 2.57 8.45 0.60
C VAL A 68 2.47 8.58 -0.91
N VAL A 69 2.79 7.50 -1.62
CA VAL A 69 2.57 7.41 -3.07
C VAL A 69 1.06 7.45 -3.32
N VAL A 70 0.60 8.56 -3.90
CA VAL A 70 -0.80 8.76 -4.28
C VAL A 70 -0.89 8.97 -5.77
N PRO A 71 -1.97 8.49 -6.42
CA PRO A 71 -2.21 8.83 -7.81
C PRO A 71 -2.41 10.34 -7.96
N PRO A 72 -2.08 10.94 -9.13
CA PRO A 72 -2.31 12.34 -9.42
C PRO A 72 -3.79 12.59 -9.74
N MET A 73 -4.68 12.23 -8.81
CA MET A 73 -6.13 12.35 -8.93
C MET A 73 -6.69 13.24 -7.82
N PRO A 74 -7.86 13.88 -8.04
CA PRO A 74 -8.61 14.54 -6.98
C PRO A 74 -8.84 13.60 -5.79
N ALA A 75 -8.70 14.13 -4.58
CA ALA A 75 -8.71 13.35 -3.34
C ALA A 75 -10.07 12.70 -3.03
N ASP A 76 -11.15 13.24 -3.59
CA ASP A 76 -12.52 12.73 -3.49
C ASP A 76 -12.82 11.57 -4.45
N ASN A 77 -11.99 11.35 -5.47
CA ASN A 77 -12.19 10.31 -6.49
C ASN A 77 -11.39 9.01 -6.21
N VAL A 78 -10.77 8.90 -5.03
CA VAL A 78 -9.93 7.76 -4.65
C VAL A 78 -10.34 7.25 -3.29
N GLU A 79 -10.66 5.97 -3.23
CA GLU A 79 -10.83 5.24 -1.96
C GLU A 79 -9.50 4.61 -1.57
N TYR A 80 -9.07 4.83 -0.33
CA TYR A 80 -7.84 4.32 0.22
C TYR A 80 -8.13 3.17 1.19
N TYR A 81 -7.50 2.03 0.93
CA TYR A 81 -7.56 0.85 1.79
C TYR A 81 -6.17 0.54 2.29
N PHE A 82 -5.95 0.56 3.60
CA PHE A 82 -4.62 0.29 4.17
C PHE A 82 -4.71 -0.53 5.45
N CYS A 83 -3.70 -1.37 5.64
CA CYS A 83 -3.57 -2.22 6.81
C CYS A 83 -2.09 -2.34 7.17
N GLY A 84 -1.79 -2.66 8.44
CA GLY A 84 -0.41 -2.81 8.90
C GLY A 84 -0.23 -2.49 10.38
N PRO A 85 1.01 -2.29 10.84
CA PRO A 85 1.28 -1.87 12.21
C PRO A 85 0.58 -0.54 12.54
N LYS A 86 0.14 -0.38 13.79
CA LYS A 86 -0.56 0.86 14.23
C LYS A 86 0.21 2.15 13.92
N PRO A 87 1.54 2.25 14.15
CA PRO A 87 2.30 3.46 13.80
C PRO A 87 2.31 3.74 12.30
N PHE A 88 2.44 2.69 11.47
CA PHE A 88 2.37 2.80 10.01
C PHE A 88 1.02 3.37 9.57
N MET A 89 -0.08 2.75 10.00
CA MET A 89 -1.42 3.19 9.63
C MET A 89 -1.74 4.61 10.12
N ALA A 90 -1.27 4.99 11.32
CA ALA A 90 -1.42 6.35 11.83
C ALA A 90 -0.67 7.38 10.97
N SER A 91 0.50 7.03 10.43
CA SER A 91 1.23 7.88 9.49
C SER A 91 0.48 8.03 8.17
N ILE A 92 0.04 6.93 7.56
CA ILE A 92 -0.76 6.96 6.32
C ILE A 92 -2.01 7.82 6.50
N TYR A 93 -2.79 7.59 7.56
CA TYR A 93 -4.00 8.36 7.85
C TYR A 93 -3.70 9.86 7.94
N ARG A 94 -2.69 10.26 8.74
CA ARG A 94 -2.28 11.65 8.88
C ARG A 94 -1.92 12.29 7.55
N GLN A 95 -1.14 11.59 6.72
CA GLN A 95 -0.69 12.10 5.42
C GLN A 95 -1.85 12.27 4.43
N LEU A 96 -2.79 11.32 4.37
CA LEU A 96 -3.95 11.40 3.50
C LEU A 96 -4.93 12.50 3.95
N THR A 97 -5.19 12.61 5.26
CA THR A 97 -6.01 13.70 5.81
C THR A 97 -5.39 15.07 5.54
N ALA A 98 -4.07 15.22 5.68
CA ALA A 98 -3.37 16.48 5.38
C ALA A 98 -3.47 16.88 3.90
N ARG A 99 -3.73 15.92 3.01
CA ARG A 99 -3.99 16.14 1.58
C ARG A 99 -5.45 16.39 1.25
N GLY A 100 -6.33 16.45 2.26
CA GLY A 100 -7.75 16.71 2.08
C GLY A 100 -8.57 15.51 1.63
N VAL A 101 -8.06 14.28 1.79
CA VAL A 101 -8.86 13.08 1.52
C VAL A 101 -10.00 13.00 2.55
N PRO A 102 -11.27 12.91 2.11
CA PRO A 102 -12.41 12.79 3.01
C PRO A 102 -12.34 11.51 3.85
N ALA A 103 -12.82 11.57 5.09
CA ALA A 103 -12.72 10.43 6.01
C ALA A 103 -13.52 9.22 5.52
N GLU A 104 -14.60 9.43 4.78
CA GLU A 104 -15.41 8.39 4.14
C GLU A 104 -14.64 7.58 3.09
N ASN A 105 -13.56 8.14 2.53
CA ASN A 105 -12.69 7.48 1.55
C ASN A 105 -11.47 6.79 2.21
N LEU A 106 -11.35 6.82 3.55
CA LEU A 106 -10.25 6.23 4.29
C LEU A 106 -10.72 4.96 5.01
N HIS A 107 -10.34 3.80 4.50
CA HIS A 107 -10.67 2.50 5.05
C HIS A 107 -9.43 1.79 5.58
N PHE A 108 -9.48 1.29 6.81
CA PHE A 108 -8.36 0.59 7.40
C PHE A 108 -8.79 -0.54 8.34
N GLU A 109 -7.92 -1.54 8.47
CA GLU A 109 -8.14 -2.71 9.31
C GLU A 109 -6.95 -2.97 10.21
N PHE A 110 -7.22 -3.23 11.50
CA PHE A 110 -6.21 -3.62 12.47
C PHE A 110 -6.10 -5.14 12.53
N PHE A 111 -4.91 -5.68 12.26
CA PHE A 111 -4.61 -7.08 12.54
C PHE A 111 -4.13 -7.22 13.99
N GLY A 112 -5.05 -7.60 14.87
CA GLY A 112 -4.76 -8.02 16.24
C GLY A 112 -5.48 -9.34 16.55
N PRO A 113 -4.98 -10.15 17.50
CA PRO A 113 -5.69 -11.35 17.90
C PRO A 113 -7.07 -10.95 18.42
N ARG A 114 -8.14 -11.65 17.99
CA ARG A 114 -9.50 -11.51 18.55
C ARG A 114 -9.59 -11.86 20.06
N GLY A 115 -8.45 -12.05 20.75
CA GLY A 115 -8.35 -12.56 22.11
C GLY A 115 -7.65 -11.64 23.13
N ALA A 116 -7.48 -10.34 22.86
CA ALA A 116 -7.01 -9.38 23.86
C ALA A 116 -8.13 -8.50 24.44
N LEU A 117 -9.32 -9.08 24.62
CA LEU A 117 -10.42 -8.50 25.41
C LEU A 117 -10.52 -9.14 26.81
N GLU A 118 -9.40 -9.63 27.36
CA GLU A 118 -9.33 -9.98 28.78
C GLU A 118 -8.31 -9.06 29.45
N THR A 119 -8.80 -7.91 29.90
CA THR A 119 -8.20 -7.14 30.97
C THR A 119 -8.32 -7.94 32.26
N ASN A 120 -7.20 -8.15 32.95
CA ASN A 120 -7.19 -8.31 34.40
C ASN A 120 -6.41 -7.13 34.98
#